data_AF-A0A941ZUX9-F1
#
_entry.id   AF-A0A941ZUX9-F1
#
_cell.length_a   1.000
_cell.length_b   1.000
_cell.length_c   1.000
_cell.angle_alpha   90.00
_cell.angle_beta   90.00
_cell.angle_gamma   90.00
#
_symmetry.space_group_name_H-M   'P 1'
#
loop_
_entity.id
_entity.type
_entity.pdbx_description
1 polymer ?
#
loop_
_entity_poly.entity_id
_entity_poly.type
_entity_poly.pdbx_seq_one_letter_code
_entity_poly.pdbx_strand_id
1 'polypeptide(L)'
;KIVVPFTLMIIFLLLYLTFRRVDEAMLIMATLPFALVGGIWLLWLLGYNLSVAGAVGFIALAGVSAEFGVIMLLYLKHAWEERLAKGMSDSEALLDAIREGAVLRVRPKAMTVAVILAGLLPIMWGGGTGSEVMQRIAAPMVGGMITAPLLSMFLVPAAYLLMRRRKQK
;
A
#
# COMPACT_ATOMS: atom_id res chain seq x y z
N LYS A 1 16.68 -6.94 -15.80
CA LYS A 1 15.48 -7.81 -16.01
C LYS A 1 15.16 -8.70 -14.80
N ILE A 2 16.11 -9.00 -13.90
CA ILE A 2 15.90 -9.88 -12.72
C ILE A 2 15.42 -9.12 -11.46
N VAL A 3 15.58 -7.79 -11.41
CA VAL A 3 15.34 -6.99 -10.20
C VAL A 3 13.87 -7.03 -9.75
N VAL A 4 12.92 -6.80 -10.65
CA VAL A 4 11.48 -6.73 -10.28
C VAL A 4 10.97 -8.05 -9.68
N PRO A 5 11.19 -9.23 -10.30
CA PRO A 5 10.83 -10.51 -9.68
C PRO A 5 11.46 -10.71 -8.30
N PHE A 6 12.72 -10.33 -8.14
CA PHE A 6 13.43 -10.47 -6.86
C PHE A 6 12.85 -9.55 -5.77
N THR A 7 12.53 -8.30 -6.12
CA THR A 7 11.84 -7.36 -5.23
C THR A 7 10.49 -7.91 -4.78
N LEU A 8 9.65 -8.37 -5.72
CA LEU A 8 8.34 -8.94 -5.39
C LEU A 8 8.46 -10.18 -4.51
N MET A 9 9.47 -11.02 -4.76
CA MET A 9 9.73 -12.20 -3.95
C MET A 9 10.16 -11.86 -2.52
N ILE A 10 11.03 -10.85 -2.34
CA ILE A 10 11.42 -10.37 -1.01
C ILE A 10 10.21 -9.77 -0.29
N ILE A 11 9.42 -8.93 -0.96
CA ILE A 11 8.20 -8.35 -0.37
C ILE A 11 7.27 -9.47 0.08
N PHE A 12 7.00 -10.44 -0.79
CA PHE A 12 6.16 -11.60 -0.44
C PHE A 12 6.71 -12.38 0.76
N LEU A 13 8.02 -12.65 0.79
CA LEU A 13 8.66 -13.37 1.89
C LEU A 13 8.53 -12.62 3.21
N LEU A 14 8.80 -11.31 3.22
CA LEU A 14 8.64 -10.46 4.40
C LEU A 14 7.19 -10.45 4.89
N LEU A 15 6.23 -10.28 3.98
CA LEU A 15 4.80 -10.34 4.31
C LEU A 15 4.41 -11.69 4.90
N TYR A 16 4.89 -12.79 4.29
CA TYR A 16 4.63 -14.13 4.80
C TYR A 16 5.24 -14.33 6.20
N LEU A 17 6.45 -13.84 6.45
CA LEU A 17 7.08 -13.91 7.78
C LEU A 17 6.33 -13.06 8.82
N THR A 18 5.79 -11.90 8.44
CA THR A 18 5.00 -11.02 9.32
C THR A 18 3.66 -11.65 9.69
N PHE A 19 2.91 -12.17 8.73
CA PHE A 19 1.53 -12.65 8.96
C PHE A 19 1.43 -14.16 9.18
N ARG A 20 2.46 -14.92 8.81
CA ARG A 20 2.50 -16.40 8.80
C ARG A 20 1.34 -17.04 8.04
N ARG A 21 0.78 -16.31 7.08
CA ARG A 21 -0.44 -16.67 6.35
C ARG A 21 -0.35 -16.24 4.90
N VAL A 22 -0.43 -17.23 4.00
CA VAL A 22 -0.31 -17.00 2.55
C VAL A 22 -1.48 -16.16 2.04
N ASP A 23 -2.68 -16.35 2.58
CA ASP A 23 -3.88 -15.63 2.16
C ASP A 23 -3.80 -14.13 2.49
N GLU A 24 -3.27 -13.79 3.66
CA GLU A 24 -3.01 -12.41 4.08
C GLU A 24 -1.89 -11.75 3.27
N ALA A 25 -0.79 -12.48 3.03
CA ALA A 25 0.32 -11.99 2.19
C ALA A 25 -0.14 -11.73 0.75
N MET A 26 -0.91 -12.65 0.15
CA MET A 26 -1.43 -12.50 -1.21
C MET A 26 -2.44 -11.35 -1.32
N LEU A 27 -3.26 -11.11 -0.29
CA LEU A 27 -4.15 -9.94 -0.26
C LEU A 27 -3.34 -8.65 -0.38
N ILE A 28 -2.24 -8.52 0.37
CA ILE A 28 -1.40 -7.32 0.29
C ILE A 28 -0.69 -7.25 -1.05
N MET A 29 -0.16 -8.38 -1.55
CA MET A 29 0.46 -8.44 -2.88
C MET A 29 -0.48 -7.98 -4.00
N ALA A 30 -1.76 -8.33 -3.91
CA ALA A 30 -2.78 -7.89 -4.86
C ALA A 30 -3.00 -6.38 -4.85
N THR A 31 -2.65 -5.67 -3.77
CA THR A 31 -2.74 -4.20 -3.72
C THR A 31 -1.60 -3.48 -4.47
N LEU A 32 -0.44 -4.14 -4.66
CA LEU A 32 0.74 -3.50 -5.26
C LEU A 32 0.49 -2.98 -6.69
N PRO A 33 -0.10 -3.76 -7.62
CA PRO A 33 -0.38 -3.28 -8.98
C PRO A 33 -1.18 -1.97 -8.99
N PHE A 34 -2.14 -1.82 -8.07
CA PHE A 34 -2.97 -0.62 -7.96
C PHE A 34 -2.21 0.62 -7.49
N ALA A 35 -1.18 0.44 -6.66
CA ALA A 35 -0.27 1.53 -6.31
C ALA A 35 0.55 1.98 -7.51
N LEU A 36 1.07 1.03 -8.30
CA LEU A 36 1.88 1.32 -9.49
C LEU A 36 1.13 2.16 -10.53
N VAL A 37 -0.19 1.97 -10.66
CA VAL A 37 -1.03 2.74 -11.59
C VAL A 37 -0.85 4.24 -11.40
N GLY A 38 -0.90 4.76 -10.17
CA GLY A 38 -0.72 6.19 -9.92
C GLY A 38 0.65 6.72 -10.34
N GLY A 39 1.71 5.92 -10.13
CA GLY A 39 3.05 6.26 -10.57
C GLY A 39 3.21 6.27 -12.10
N ILE A 40 2.57 5.31 -12.79
CA ILE A 40 2.55 5.25 -14.26
C ILE A 40 1.83 6.46 -14.83
N TRP A 41 0.66 6.80 -14.27
CA TRP A 41 -0.12 7.96 -14.70
C TRP A 41 0.68 9.25 -14.55
N LEU A 42 1.35 9.47 -13.41
CA LEU A 42 2.11 10.70 -13.21
C LEU A 42 3.32 10.79 -14.13
N LEU A 43 4.04 9.69 -14.37
CA LEU A 43 5.13 9.66 -15.36
C LEU A 43 4.63 10.04 -16.75
N TRP A 44 3.50 9.48 -17.17
CA TRP A 44 2.90 9.77 -18.47
C TRP A 44 2.47 11.24 -18.59
N LEU A 45 1.83 11.78 -17.55
CA LEU A 45 1.37 13.18 -17.51
C LEU A 45 2.53 14.18 -17.57
N LEU A 46 3.68 13.81 -17.00
CA LEU A 46 4.91 14.61 -17.05
C LEU A 46 5.77 14.36 -18.30
N GLY A 47 5.35 13.45 -19.20
CA GLY A 47 6.10 13.11 -20.40
C GLY A 47 7.42 12.38 -20.13
N TYR A 48 7.57 11.72 -18.98
CA TYR A 48 8.79 11.00 -18.61
C TYR A 48 8.79 9.59 -19.17
N ASN A 49 9.90 9.21 -19.82
CA ASN A 49 10.11 7.85 -20.30
C ASN A 49 10.45 6.90 -19.13
N LEU A 50 10.03 5.64 -19.26
CA LEU A 50 10.43 4.60 -18.33
C LEU A 50 11.94 4.36 -18.45
N SER A 51 12.65 4.64 -17.36
CA SER A 51 14.11 4.54 -17.25
C SER A 51 14.50 3.75 -16.00
N VAL A 52 15.78 3.44 -15.84
CA VAL A 52 16.29 2.76 -14.64
C VAL A 52 15.97 3.58 -13.37
N ALA A 53 16.08 4.91 -13.44
CA ALA A 53 15.67 5.84 -12.39
C ALA A 53 14.18 5.67 -12.02
N GLY A 54 13.29 5.66 -13.01
CA GLY A 54 11.86 5.41 -12.80
C GLY A 54 11.59 4.03 -12.20
N ALA A 55 12.31 2.99 -12.62
CA ALA A 55 12.18 1.66 -12.06
C ALA A 55 12.55 1.61 -10.57
N VAL A 56 13.59 2.34 -10.14
CA VAL A 56 13.94 2.49 -8.71
C VAL A 56 12.81 3.19 -7.95
N GLY A 57 12.20 4.24 -8.53
CA GLY A 57 11.03 4.89 -7.96
C GLY A 57 9.84 3.95 -7.77
N PHE A 58 9.57 3.08 -8.74
CA PHE A 58 8.51 2.06 -8.62
C PHE A 58 8.82 0.99 -7.56
N ILE A 59 10.09 0.61 -7.39
CA ILE A 59 10.51 -0.32 -6.32
C ILE A 59 10.27 0.32 -4.94
N ALA A 60 10.66 1.59 -4.78
CA ALA A 60 10.40 2.33 -3.55
C ALA A 60 8.89 2.45 -3.27
N LEU A 61 8.10 2.78 -4.29
CA LEU A 61 6.64 2.82 -4.21
C LEU A 61 6.04 1.47 -3.80
N ALA A 62 6.54 0.36 -4.35
CA ALA A 62 6.08 -0.98 -4.00
C ALA A 62 6.26 -1.27 -2.50
N GLY A 63 7.40 -0.87 -1.92
CA GLY A 63 7.65 -0.98 -0.48
C GLY A 63 6.68 -0.17 0.38
N VAL A 64 6.47 1.10 0.05
CA VAL A 64 5.53 1.97 0.78
C VAL A 64 4.08 1.49 0.62
N SER A 65 3.72 0.97 -0.56
CA SER A 65 2.40 0.36 -0.76
C SER A 65 2.22 -0.90 0.09
N ALA A 66 3.25 -1.75 0.18
CA ALA A 66 3.22 -2.93 1.03
C ALA A 66 3.04 -2.53 2.51
N GLU A 67 3.75 -1.50 2.97
CA GLU A 67 3.56 -0.91 4.30
C GLU A 67 2.08 -0.54 4.54
N PHE A 68 1.45 0.25 3.66
CA PHE A 68 0.05 0.63 3.81
C PHE A 68 -0.92 -0.55 3.90
N GLY A 69 -0.66 -1.62 3.16
CA GLY A 69 -1.43 -2.86 3.23
C GLY A 69 -1.22 -3.60 4.56
N VAL A 70 0.04 -3.77 4.97
CA VAL A 70 0.43 -4.45 6.22
C VAL A 70 -0.25 -3.81 7.41
N ILE A 71 -0.07 -2.49 7.57
CA ILE A 71 -0.53 -1.87 8.80
C ILE A 71 -2.07 -1.76 8.83
N MET A 72 -2.75 -1.63 7.67
CA MET A 72 -4.21 -1.72 7.61
C MET A 72 -4.69 -3.11 8.06
N LEU A 73 -4.11 -4.17 7.50
CA LEU A 73 -4.50 -5.54 7.83
C LEU A 73 -4.28 -5.86 9.32
N LEU A 74 -3.19 -5.39 9.92
CA LEU A 74 -2.93 -5.54 11.35
C LEU A 74 -4.04 -4.91 12.21
N TYR A 75 -4.55 -3.73 11.84
CA TYR A 75 -5.61 -3.06 12.60
C TYR A 75 -6.95 -3.78 12.45
N LEU A 76 -7.28 -4.22 11.24
CA LEU A 76 -8.49 -5.01 11.00
C LEU A 76 -8.45 -6.34 11.77
N LYS A 77 -7.29 -6.99 11.81
CA LYS A 77 -7.07 -8.23 12.55
C LYS A 77 -7.20 -8.02 14.05
N HIS A 78 -6.56 -6.99 14.59
CA HIS A 78 -6.62 -6.67 16.01
C HIS A 78 -8.04 -6.35 16.46
N ALA A 79 -8.75 -5.47 15.75
CA ALA A 79 -10.15 -5.11 16.05
C ALA A 79 -11.09 -6.32 15.98
N TRP A 80 -10.79 -7.30 15.12
CA TRP A 80 -11.55 -8.54 15.01
C TRP A 80 -11.22 -9.54 16.12
N GLU A 81 -9.95 -9.70 16.47
CA GLU A 81 -9.50 -10.57 17.57
C GLU A 81 -10.06 -10.12 18.92
N GLU A 82 -10.13 -8.81 19.18
CA GLU A 82 -10.75 -8.26 20.38
C GLU A 82 -12.24 -8.59 20.50
N ARG A 83 -12.98 -8.62 19.38
CA ARG A 83 -14.41 -8.99 19.36
C ARG A 83 -14.60 -10.48 19.56
N LEU A 84 -13.77 -11.30 18.92
CA LEU A 84 -13.77 -12.74 19.15
C LEU A 84 -13.49 -13.08 20.63
N ALA A 85 -12.56 -12.36 21.27
CA ALA A 85 -12.28 -12.55 22.70
C ALA A 85 -13.48 -12.21 23.60
N LYS A 86 -14.40 -11.36 23.13
CA LYS A 86 -15.67 -11.03 23.80
C LYS A 86 -16.82 -11.98 23.43
N GLY A 87 -16.54 -13.04 22.67
CA GLY A 87 -17.55 -14.00 22.19
C GLY A 87 -18.39 -13.53 21.01
N MET A 88 -18.10 -12.35 20.45
CA MET A 88 -18.81 -11.81 19.29
C MET A 88 -18.21 -12.40 18.01
N SER A 89 -18.99 -13.19 17.28
CA SER A 89 -18.52 -13.90 16.08
C SER A 89 -19.50 -13.81 14.91
N ASP A 90 -20.56 -13.02 15.04
CA ASP A 90 -21.55 -12.78 14.02
C ASP A 90 -21.05 -11.81 12.92
N SER A 91 -21.82 -11.72 11.84
CA SER A 91 -21.45 -10.88 10.69
C SER A 91 -21.52 -9.38 10.97
N GLU A 92 -22.34 -8.93 11.93
CA GLU A 92 -22.40 -7.51 12.30
C GLU A 92 -21.16 -7.12 13.09
N ALA A 93 -20.77 -7.95 14.07
CA ALA A 93 -19.52 -7.75 14.81
C ALA A 93 -18.29 -7.64 13.89
N LEU A 94 -18.23 -8.42 12.80
CA LEU A 94 -17.15 -8.34 11.82
C LEU A 94 -17.13 -7.00 11.08
N LEU A 95 -18.30 -6.53 10.65
CA LEU A 95 -18.42 -5.23 9.96
C LEU A 95 -18.02 -4.08 10.90
N ASP A 96 -18.43 -4.14 12.16
CA ASP A 96 -18.07 -3.14 13.16
C ASP A 96 -16.57 -3.12 13.46
N ALA A 97 -15.92 -4.29 13.58
CA ALA A 97 -14.46 -4.37 13.70
C ALA A 97 -13.74 -3.75 12.50
N ILE A 98 -14.23 -4.04 11.29
CA ILE A 98 -13.63 -3.50 10.08
C ILE A 98 -13.78 -1.98 10.03
N ARG A 99 -14.95 -1.45 10.41
CA ARG A 99 -15.21 -0.01 10.46
C ARG A 99 -14.30 0.67 11.47
N GLU A 100 -14.20 0.14 12.68
CA GLU A 100 -13.33 0.65 13.74
C GLU A 100 -11.86 0.65 13.31
N GLY A 101 -11.36 -0.50 12.84
CA GLY A 101 -9.98 -0.64 12.38
C GLY A 101 -9.63 0.27 11.20
N ALA A 102 -10.58 0.49 10.28
CA ALA A 102 -10.38 1.38 9.13
C ALA A 102 -10.38 2.88 9.52
N VAL A 103 -11.22 3.31 10.46
CA VAL A 103 -11.29 4.71 10.90
C VAL A 103 -10.03 5.11 11.65
N LEU A 104 -9.52 4.25 12.53
CA LEU A 104 -8.27 4.50 13.28
C LEU A 104 -7.07 4.73 12.35
N ARG A 105 -7.16 4.28 11.10
CA ARG A 105 -6.12 4.38 10.09
C ARG A 105 -6.08 5.68 9.30
N VAL A 106 -7.16 6.46 9.30
CA VAL A 106 -7.28 7.67 8.47
C VAL A 106 -6.16 8.66 8.81
N ARG A 107 -6.01 9.00 10.10
CA ARG A 107 -5.02 10.00 10.55
C ARG A 107 -3.58 9.53 10.34
N PRO A 108 -3.18 8.31 10.74
CA PRO A 108 -1.83 7.81 10.46
C PRO A 108 -1.50 7.74 8.96
N LYS A 109 -2.42 7.24 8.12
CA LYS A 109 -2.18 7.19 6.66
C LYS A 109 -2.03 8.59 6.07
N ALA A 110 -2.90 9.53 6.45
CA ALA A 110 -2.82 10.91 5.99
C ALA A 110 -1.48 11.57 6.37
N MET A 111 -0.97 11.29 7.57
CA MET A 111 0.33 11.79 8.02
C MET A 111 1.47 11.30 7.12
N THR A 112 1.57 9.99 6.87
CA THR A 112 2.62 9.44 6.01
C THR A 112 2.54 10.00 4.59
N VAL A 113 1.33 10.07 4.03
CA VAL A 113 1.12 10.63 2.68
C VAL A 113 1.55 12.10 2.63
N ALA A 114 1.15 12.90 3.62
CA ALA A 114 1.52 14.31 3.68
C ALA A 114 3.04 14.50 3.76
N VAL A 115 3.72 13.72 4.61
CA VAL A 115 5.20 13.80 4.77
C VAL A 115 5.91 13.40 3.49
N ILE A 116 5.50 12.30 2.85
CA ILE A 116 6.13 11.83 1.61
C ILE A 116 5.90 12.85 0.49
N LEU A 117 4.67 13.36 0.32
CA LEU A 117 4.40 14.38 -0.69
C LEU A 117 5.17 15.67 -0.41
N ALA A 118 5.18 16.15 0.83
CA ALA A 118 5.94 17.35 1.21
C ALA A 118 7.45 17.21 0.98
N GLY A 119 8.01 16.01 1.20
CA GLY A 119 9.43 15.75 0.95
C GLY A 119 9.80 15.59 -0.52
N LEU A 120 8.87 15.10 -1.35
CA LEU A 120 9.15 14.81 -2.76
C LEU A 120 8.72 15.92 -3.73
N LEU A 121 7.70 16.71 -3.40
CA LEU A 121 7.24 17.82 -4.24
C LEU A 121 8.36 18.83 -4.58
N PRO A 122 9.25 19.24 -3.65
CA PRO A 122 10.35 20.12 -3.99
C PRO A 122 11.32 19.52 -5.01
N ILE A 123 11.52 18.20 -4.97
CA ILE A 123 12.37 17.49 -5.94
C ILE A 123 11.75 17.56 -7.34
N MET A 124 10.43 17.55 -7.43
CA MET A 124 9.70 17.63 -8.71
C MET A 124 9.83 19.00 -9.39
N TRP A 125 9.98 20.09 -8.63
CA TRP A 125 10.13 21.46 -9.16
C TRP A 125 11.56 21.98 -9.16
N GLY A 126 12.49 21.29 -8.51
CA GLY A 126 13.89 21.70 -8.44
C GLY A 126 14.56 21.64 -9.81
N GLY A 127 15.31 22.70 -10.15
CA GLY A 127 16.21 22.75 -11.30
C GLY A 127 17.68 22.52 -10.90
N GLY A 128 18.55 22.39 -11.90
CA GLY A 128 20.00 22.23 -11.70
C GLY A 128 20.52 20.84 -12.07
N THR A 129 21.82 20.63 -11.89
CA THR A 129 22.52 19.40 -12.27
C THR A 129 21.98 18.19 -11.51
N GLY A 130 21.58 17.13 -12.23
CA GLY A 130 21.04 15.89 -11.65
C GLY A 130 19.55 15.91 -11.32
N SER A 131 18.86 17.05 -11.48
CA SER A 131 17.41 17.18 -11.26
C SER A 131 16.61 16.20 -12.13
N GLU A 132 16.98 16.02 -13.40
CA GLU A 132 16.30 15.10 -14.33
C GLU A 132 16.25 13.66 -13.81
N VAL A 133 17.31 13.19 -13.16
CA VAL A 133 17.36 11.84 -12.60
C VAL A 133 16.49 11.75 -11.35
N MET A 134 16.60 12.73 -10.46
CA MET A 134 15.85 12.76 -9.21
C MET A 134 14.34 12.88 -9.43
N GLN A 135 13.90 13.70 -10.39
CA GLN A 135 12.50 13.85 -10.78
C GLN A 135 11.92 12.53 -11.32
N ARG A 136 12.70 11.77 -12.10
CA ARG A 136 12.28 10.45 -12.61
C ARG A 136 12.17 9.39 -11.51
N ILE A 137 12.98 9.48 -10.45
CA ILE A 137 12.86 8.61 -9.26
C ILE A 137 11.65 9.00 -8.41
N ALA A 138 11.42 10.31 -8.22
CA ALA A 138 10.37 10.83 -7.34
C ALA A 138 8.96 10.73 -7.95
N ALA A 139 8.82 10.90 -9.27
CA ALA A 139 7.52 10.92 -9.93
C ALA A 139 6.66 9.66 -9.66
N PRO A 140 7.16 8.42 -9.80
CA PRO A 140 6.39 7.23 -9.44
C PRO A 140 5.88 7.26 -8.00
N MET A 141 6.74 7.67 -7.06
CA MET A 141 6.39 7.74 -5.64
C MET A 141 5.30 8.79 -5.36
N VAL A 142 5.42 9.99 -5.93
CA VAL A 142 4.41 11.05 -5.78
C VAL A 142 3.06 10.60 -6.35
N GLY A 143 3.05 10.05 -7.57
CA GLY A 143 1.81 9.58 -8.20
C GLY A 143 1.17 8.41 -7.44
N GLY A 144 2.00 7.47 -7.00
CA GLY A 144 1.54 6.33 -6.22
C GLY A 144 1.06 6.69 -4.81
N MET A 145 1.55 7.78 -4.20
CA MET A 145 1.02 8.27 -2.92
C MET A 145 -0.40 8.83 -3.02
N ILE A 146 -0.91 9.08 -4.22
CA ILE A 146 -2.32 9.43 -4.42
C ILE A 146 -3.17 8.15 -4.49
N THR A 147 -2.77 7.17 -5.30
CA THR A 147 -3.59 5.98 -5.53
C THR A 147 -3.46 4.91 -4.45
N ALA A 148 -2.25 4.67 -3.92
CA ALA A 148 -1.99 3.57 -2.99
C ALA A 148 -2.74 3.70 -1.65
N PRO A 149 -2.77 4.86 -0.97
CA PRO A 149 -3.49 4.99 0.30
C PRO A 149 -5.00 4.88 0.10
N LEU A 150 -5.53 5.53 -0.94
CA LEU A 150 -6.95 5.48 -1.30
C LEU A 150 -7.38 4.04 -1.58
N LEU A 151 -6.72 3.39 -2.53
CA LEU A 151 -7.09 2.03 -2.93
C LEU A 151 -6.87 1.03 -1.78
N SER A 152 -5.80 1.16 -0.99
CA SER A 152 -5.60 0.29 0.18
C SER A 152 -6.62 0.53 1.30
N MET A 153 -7.20 1.73 1.42
CA MET A 153 -8.27 2.00 2.40
C MET A 153 -9.60 1.36 2.03
N PHE A 154 -9.87 1.11 0.74
CA PHE A 154 -11.10 0.45 0.31
C PHE A 154 -10.91 -1.04 0.06
N LEU A 155 -9.83 -1.41 -0.64
CA LEU A 155 -9.62 -2.75 -1.16
C LEU A 155 -9.24 -3.75 -0.06
N VAL A 156 -8.40 -3.35 0.90
CA VAL A 156 -8.00 -4.24 2.02
C VAL A 156 -9.17 -4.57 2.94
N PRO A 157 -9.97 -3.60 3.44
CA PRO A 157 -11.16 -3.90 4.24
C PRO A 157 -12.20 -4.76 3.52
N ALA A 158 -12.48 -4.44 2.25
CA ALA A 158 -13.46 -5.19 1.45
C ALA A 158 -13.01 -6.64 1.20
N ALA A 159 -11.74 -6.84 0.83
CA ALA A 159 -11.19 -8.17 0.63
C ALA A 159 -11.13 -8.96 1.94
N TYR A 160 -10.77 -8.31 3.06
CA TYR A 160 -10.75 -8.94 4.38
C TYR A 160 -12.14 -9.43 4.81
N LEU A 161 -13.18 -8.62 4.60
CA LEU A 161 -14.57 -9.01 4.84
C LEU A 161 -14.96 -10.26 4.05
N LEU A 162 -14.66 -10.29 2.74
CA LEU A 162 -14.98 -11.42 1.87
C LEU A 162 -14.24 -12.70 2.29
N MET A 163 -12.96 -12.58 2.65
CA MET A 163 -12.14 -13.71 3.11
C MET A 163 -12.67 -14.29 4.43
N ARG A 164 -13.07 -13.43 5.37
CA ARG A 164 -13.53 -13.90 6.69
C ARG A 164 -14.96 -14.45 6.65
N ARG A 165 -15.85 -13.87 5.85
CA ARG A 165 -17.21 -14.42 5.61
C ARG A 165 -17.17 -15.84 5.03
N ARG A 166 -16.22 -16.14 4.14
CA ARG A 166 -16.06 -17.50 3.58
C ARG A 166 -15.59 -18.54 4.59
N LYS A 167 -14.91 -18.15 5.68
CA LYS A 167 -14.44 -19.08 6.73
C LYS A 167 -15.48 -19.32 7.84
N GLN A 168 -16.54 -18.51 7.90
CA GLN A 168 -17.63 -18.68 8.87
C GLN A 168 -18.81 -19.51 8.34
N LYS A 169 -18.87 -19.73 7.02
CA LYS A 169 -19.74 -20.74 6.41
C LYS A 169 -19.04 -22.08 6.43
#